data_AF-A0A2U3K7E2-F1
#
_entry.id   AF-A0A2U3K7E2-F1
#
_cell.length_a   1.000
_cell.length_b   1.000
_cell.length_c   1.000
_cell.angle_alpha   90.00
_cell.angle_beta   90.00
_cell.angle_gamma   90.00
#
_symmetry.space_group_name_H-M   'P 1'
#
loop_
_entity.id
_entity.type
_entity.pdbx_description
1 polymer ?
#
loop_
_entity_poly.entity_id
_entity_poly.type
_entity_poly.pdbx_seq_one_letter_code
_entity_poly.pdbx_strand_id
1 'polypeptide(L)'
;MTNTQPPRQGVRCIRLIAALIFTLLVSLSWLVGAGSAAEDSPVVNELRQKAQHAYTEGRYADAVAANLEIAEKHPDSDARHNAVQMLGNIYEDNLIDLKEAIKWDGEFLEEYADSRQVPFYEEKIATLEKLLNQEPAFKTWQAIRSSNDSDESLVKKYEALLRDQPDFVLKDKVESELGHAYGRMDKLEKSYLAFQSIASEGGEKKLSSTDLVAYEDAHRYLRMTGTWAWFAWAFIVTLWTGVLLMKPWKRLAWASSKKFILLPVLWVLMTIACIPFYYSMDTTAYPIQIPITTVFVAAGLNLIVLFWLLLLTRGEFWRTRPWALRLCSPVLTLLMTVAVFYLFVVYQPQGPYITDVFAVKLHYWSGELRNRGLSLAIPGR
;
A
#
# COMPACT_ATOMS: atom_id res chain seq x y z
N MET A 1 -76.71 -9.89 16.79
CA MET A 1 -76.49 -8.70 17.64
C MET A 1 -75.74 -9.12 18.88
N THR A 2 -74.43 -8.90 18.92
CA THR A 2 -73.63 -8.83 20.16
C THR A 2 -72.39 -8.02 19.84
N ASN A 3 -72.42 -6.77 20.29
CA ASN A 3 -71.34 -5.80 20.24
C ASN A 3 -70.28 -6.21 21.28
N THR A 4 -69.07 -6.56 20.86
CA THR A 4 -67.92 -6.72 21.75
C THR A 4 -66.97 -5.55 21.56
N GLN A 5 -66.96 -4.64 22.54
CA GLN A 5 -65.95 -3.59 22.67
C GLN A 5 -64.54 -4.20 22.80
N PRO A 6 -63.51 -3.62 22.18
CA PRO A 6 -62.13 -4.04 22.40
C PRO A 6 -61.64 -3.61 23.80
N PRO A 7 -60.70 -4.36 24.40
CA PRO A 7 -60.30 -4.21 25.79
C PRO A 7 -59.54 -2.90 26.05
N ARG A 8 -59.93 -2.20 27.13
CA ARG A 8 -59.38 -0.92 27.62
C ARG A 8 -57.89 -0.94 28.05
N GLN A 9 -57.14 -2.02 27.80
CA GLN A 9 -55.73 -2.14 28.17
C GLN A 9 -54.77 -1.58 27.12
N GLY A 10 -55.10 -1.63 25.82
CA GLY A 10 -54.23 -1.09 24.76
C GLY A 10 -54.08 0.44 24.80
N VAL A 11 -55.13 1.15 25.22
CA VAL A 11 -55.15 2.62 25.27
C VAL A 11 -54.26 3.18 26.39
N ARG A 12 -54.02 2.41 27.48
CA ARG A 12 -53.15 2.84 28.58
C ARG A 12 -51.66 2.73 28.23
N CYS A 13 -51.25 1.66 27.52
CA CYS A 13 -49.88 1.52 27.03
C CYS A 13 -49.51 2.59 25.99
N ILE A 14 -50.42 2.91 25.06
CA ILE A 14 -50.16 3.94 24.05
C ILE A 14 -50.01 5.34 24.69
N ARG A 15 -50.81 5.65 25.72
CA ARG A 15 -50.69 6.93 26.45
C ARG A 15 -49.40 7.03 27.27
N LEU A 16 -48.95 5.92 27.88
CA LEU A 16 -47.67 5.87 28.59
C LEU A 16 -46.48 6.02 27.64
N ILE A 17 -46.51 5.34 26.50
CA ILE A 17 -45.45 5.45 25.48
C ILE A 17 -45.43 6.86 24.88
N ALA A 18 -46.59 7.44 24.57
CA ALA A 18 -46.68 8.82 24.07
C ALA A 18 -46.20 9.85 25.11
N ALA A 19 -46.52 9.65 26.39
CA ALA A 19 -46.02 10.51 27.46
C ALA A 19 -44.50 10.39 27.62
N LEU A 20 -43.95 9.17 27.53
CA LEU A 20 -42.51 8.91 27.60
C LEU A 20 -41.78 9.56 26.43
N ILE A 21 -42.28 9.41 25.20
CA ILE A 21 -41.73 10.06 24.00
C ILE A 21 -41.82 11.58 24.13
N PHE A 22 -42.93 12.12 24.65
CA PHE A 22 -43.09 13.55 24.86
C PHE A 22 -42.12 14.09 25.92
N THR A 23 -41.95 13.41 27.05
CA THR A 23 -40.94 13.79 28.05
C THR A 23 -39.51 13.65 27.51
N LEU A 24 -39.25 12.63 26.69
CA LEU A 24 -37.94 12.46 26.06
C LEU A 24 -37.67 13.61 25.09
N LEU A 25 -38.64 13.95 24.24
CA LEU A 25 -38.54 15.09 23.31
C LEU A 25 -38.42 16.43 24.04
N VAL A 26 -39.17 16.67 25.11
CA VAL A 26 -39.06 17.90 25.92
C VAL A 26 -37.69 17.95 26.62
N SER A 27 -37.19 16.84 27.15
CA SER A 27 -35.86 16.77 27.77
C SER A 27 -34.72 16.96 26.75
N LEU A 28 -34.86 16.43 25.54
CA LEU A 28 -33.95 16.67 24.41
C LEU A 28 -34.03 18.13 23.94
N SER A 29 -35.21 18.75 23.96
CA SER A 29 -35.39 20.17 23.63
C SER A 29 -34.71 21.08 24.66
N TRP A 30 -34.69 20.69 25.93
CA TRP A 30 -33.97 21.40 27.00
C TRP A 30 -32.45 21.19 26.94
N LEU A 31 -31.98 20.03 26.47
CA LEU A 31 -30.56 19.77 26.20
C LEU A 31 -30.02 20.58 25.01
N VAL A 32 -30.85 20.88 24.00
CA VAL A 32 -30.49 21.79 22.90
C VAL A 32 -30.40 23.26 23.38
N GLY A 33 -31.07 23.64 24.47
CA GLY A 33 -31.01 24.99 25.04
C GLY A 33 -29.88 25.23 26.05
N ALA A 34 -29.18 24.19 26.51
CA ALA A 34 -28.09 24.30 27.50
C ALA A 34 -26.68 24.16 26.91
N GLY A 35 -26.59 24.04 25.57
CA GLY A 35 -25.34 23.96 24.81
C GLY A 35 -25.22 25.08 23.77
N SER A 36 -25.73 26.28 24.05
CA SER A 36 -25.33 27.45 23.28
C SER A 36 -23.87 27.75 23.60
N ALA A 37 -22.95 27.17 22.81
CA ALA A 37 -21.66 27.79 22.57
C ALA A 37 -21.93 29.27 22.30
N ALA A 38 -21.18 30.16 22.95
CA ALA A 38 -21.28 31.58 22.66
C ALA A 38 -21.08 31.74 21.15
N GLU A 39 -22.10 32.19 20.44
CA GLU A 39 -22.01 32.38 19.00
C GLU A 39 -21.00 33.51 18.80
N ASP A 40 -19.82 33.18 18.26
CA ASP A 40 -18.76 34.15 18.03
C ASP A 40 -19.31 35.37 17.27
N SER A 41 -18.79 36.55 17.60
CA SER A 41 -19.16 37.81 16.94
C SER A 41 -19.15 37.66 15.41
N PRO A 42 -20.10 38.25 14.67
CA PRO A 42 -20.14 38.18 13.20
C PRO A 42 -18.80 38.60 12.57
N VAL A 43 -18.08 39.53 13.20
CA VAL A 43 -16.74 39.97 12.78
C VAL A 43 -15.72 38.84 12.83
N VAL A 44 -15.70 38.04 13.91
CA VAL A 44 -14.76 36.91 14.05
C VAL A 44 -15.09 35.81 13.05
N ASN A 45 -16.38 35.56 12.81
CA ASN A 45 -16.82 34.59 11.81
C ASN A 45 -16.39 34.99 10.39
N GLU A 46 -16.50 36.28 10.03
CA GLU A 46 -16.00 36.82 8.77
C GLU A 46 -14.48 36.69 8.65
N LEU A 47 -13.73 37.02 9.71
CA LEU A 47 -12.27 36.88 9.73
C LEU A 47 -11.84 35.42 9.55
N ARG A 48 -12.52 34.48 10.22
CA ARG A 48 -12.25 33.04 10.08
C ARG A 48 -12.48 32.57 8.64
N GLN A 49 -13.59 32.99 8.02
CA GLN A 49 -13.86 32.67 6.62
C GLN A 49 -12.82 33.28 5.68
N LYS A 50 -12.43 34.53 5.92
CA LYS A 50 -11.39 35.23 5.15
C LYS A 50 -10.04 34.52 5.25
N ALA A 51 -9.63 34.13 6.46
CA ALA A 51 -8.41 33.39 6.70
C ALA A 51 -8.40 32.06 5.95
N GLN A 52 -9.48 31.28 6.07
CA GLN A 52 -9.63 29.99 5.41
C GLN A 52 -9.59 30.13 3.88
N HIS A 53 -10.34 31.09 3.33
CA HIS A 53 -10.38 31.33 1.89
C HIS A 53 -8.99 31.72 1.35
N ALA A 54 -8.32 32.65 2.02
CA ALA A 54 -6.96 33.07 1.66
C ALA A 54 -5.97 31.90 1.71
N TYR A 55 -6.05 31.04 2.72
CA TYR A 55 -5.22 29.84 2.84
C TYR A 55 -5.44 28.89 1.66
N THR A 56 -6.70 28.59 1.32
CA THR A 56 -7.03 27.69 0.20
C THR A 56 -6.60 28.24 -1.17
N GLU A 57 -6.51 29.56 -1.31
CA GLU A 57 -6.04 30.24 -2.53
C GLU A 57 -4.51 30.42 -2.56
N GLY A 58 -3.78 29.93 -1.55
CA GLY A 58 -2.33 30.10 -1.44
C GLY A 58 -1.88 31.53 -1.11
N ARG A 59 -2.82 32.42 -0.72
CA ARG A 59 -2.52 33.78 -0.24
C ARG A 59 -2.17 33.74 1.24
N TYR A 60 -1.05 33.08 1.56
CA TYR A 60 -0.67 32.79 2.95
C TYR A 60 -0.43 34.04 3.80
N ALA A 61 0.09 35.14 3.22
CA ALA A 61 0.23 36.40 3.94
C ALA A 61 -1.13 37.02 4.35
N ASP A 62 -2.15 36.92 3.49
CA ASP A 62 -3.50 37.40 3.81
C ASP A 62 -4.16 36.51 4.87
N ALA A 63 -3.91 35.20 4.81
CA ALA A 63 -4.40 34.26 5.81
C ALA A 63 -3.78 34.52 7.19
N VAL A 64 -2.47 34.81 7.23
CA VAL A 64 -1.77 35.25 8.46
C VAL A 64 -2.39 36.54 8.98
N ALA A 65 -2.59 37.55 8.14
CA ALA A 65 -3.14 38.84 8.59
C ALA A 65 -4.53 38.68 9.26
N ALA A 66 -5.40 37.84 8.69
CA ALA A 66 -6.72 37.57 9.27
C ALA A 66 -6.65 36.75 10.58
N ASN A 67 -5.77 35.75 10.66
CA ASN A 67 -5.58 34.97 11.89
C ASN A 67 -4.92 35.79 13.01
N LEU A 68 -3.96 36.66 12.69
CA LEU A 68 -3.38 37.61 13.64
C LEU A 68 -4.44 38.53 14.22
N GLU A 69 -5.36 39.03 13.38
CA GLU A 69 -6.45 39.88 13.85
C GLU A 69 -7.37 39.16 14.84
N ILE A 70 -7.69 37.88 14.60
CA ILE A 70 -8.42 37.05 15.57
C ILE A 70 -7.59 36.87 16.85
N ALA A 71 -6.32 36.46 16.72
CA ALA A 71 -5.47 36.12 17.86
C ALA A 71 -5.16 37.32 18.77
N GLU A 72 -4.95 38.51 18.20
CA GLU A 72 -4.53 39.70 18.94
C GLU A 72 -5.71 40.57 19.40
N LYS A 73 -6.77 40.72 18.58
CA LYS A 73 -7.88 41.64 18.88
C LYS A 73 -9.10 40.95 19.48
N HIS A 74 -9.19 39.63 19.37
CA HIS A 74 -10.30 38.85 19.90
C HIS A 74 -9.82 37.71 20.82
N PRO A 75 -9.05 38.02 21.90
CA PRO A 75 -8.44 37.01 22.75
C PRO A 75 -9.44 36.07 23.46
N ASP A 76 -10.63 36.59 23.77
CA ASP A 76 -11.69 35.83 24.47
C ASP A 76 -12.59 35.01 23.51
N SER A 77 -12.31 35.02 22.20
CA SER A 77 -13.12 34.28 21.23
C SER A 77 -12.70 32.81 21.14
N ASP A 78 -13.69 31.93 20.99
CA ASP A 78 -13.49 30.49 20.76
C ASP A 78 -12.68 30.23 19.47
N ALA A 79 -12.71 31.16 18.51
CA ALA A 79 -11.94 31.07 17.28
C ALA A 79 -10.42 31.26 17.47
N ARG A 80 -9.96 31.86 18.59
CA ARG A 80 -8.54 32.14 18.80
C ARG A 80 -7.68 30.89 18.83
N HIS A 81 -8.16 29.82 19.47
CA HIS A 81 -7.48 28.51 19.46
C HIS A 81 -7.06 28.09 18.04
N ASN A 82 -8.00 28.14 17.09
CA ASN A 82 -7.75 27.73 15.72
C ASN A 82 -6.86 28.73 14.98
N ALA A 83 -7.01 30.03 15.25
CA ALA A 83 -6.18 31.06 14.65
C ALA A 83 -4.70 30.91 15.04
N VAL A 84 -4.43 30.70 16.34
CA VAL A 84 -3.07 30.47 16.87
C VAL A 84 -2.46 29.20 16.26
N GLN A 85 -3.21 28.10 16.20
CA GLN A 85 -2.75 26.87 15.55
C GLN A 85 -2.42 27.08 14.06
N MET A 86 -3.28 27.81 13.33
CA MET A 86 -3.07 28.10 11.91
C MET A 86 -1.87 29.02 11.68
N LEU A 87 -1.59 29.97 12.59
CA LEU A 87 -0.40 30.81 12.48
C LEU A 87 0.88 29.98 12.55
N GLY A 88 1.00 29.09 13.54
CA GLY A 88 2.15 28.17 13.64
C GLY A 88 2.37 27.38 12.35
N ASN A 89 1.29 26.75 11.84
CA ASN A 89 1.36 25.95 10.61
C ASN A 89 1.71 26.79 9.36
N ILE A 90 1.10 27.96 9.17
CA ILE A 90 1.37 28.78 7.96
C ILE A 90 2.82 29.30 7.97
N TYR A 91 3.32 29.73 9.13
CA TYR A 91 4.71 30.19 9.23
C TYR A 91 5.71 29.06 9.02
N GLU A 92 5.42 27.84 9.48
CA GLU A 92 6.28 26.67 9.25
C GLU A 92 6.24 26.20 7.78
N ASP A 93 5.03 25.91 7.28
CA ASP A 93 4.86 25.14 6.04
C ASP A 93 4.89 26.00 4.78
N ASN A 94 4.48 27.27 4.88
CA ASN A 94 4.25 28.10 3.70
C ASN A 94 5.15 29.33 3.61
N LEU A 95 5.26 30.10 4.70
CA LEU A 95 6.11 31.29 4.73
C LEU A 95 7.56 30.97 5.12
N ILE A 96 7.77 29.82 5.77
CA ILE A 96 9.07 29.30 6.20
C ILE A 96 9.80 30.33 7.09
N ASP A 97 9.05 30.93 8.01
CA ASP A 97 9.56 31.77 9.09
C ASP A 97 9.57 30.96 10.38
N LEU A 98 10.69 30.28 10.63
CA LEU A 98 10.84 29.36 11.75
C LEU A 98 10.68 30.05 13.11
N LYS A 99 11.03 31.34 13.21
CA LYS A 99 10.93 32.07 14.49
C LYS A 99 9.48 32.35 14.84
N GLU A 100 8.71 32.82 13.88
CA GLU A 100 7.27 33.01 14.07
C GLU A 100 6.56 31.67 14.28
N ALA A 101 6.93 30.62 13.54
CA ALA A 101 6.38 29.28 13.76
C ALA A 101 6.58 28.80 15.22
N ILE A 102 7.82 28.88 15.73
CA ILE A 102 8.15 28.53 17.12
C ILE A 102 7.32 29.34 18.11
N LYS A 103 7.19 30.65 17.89
CA LYS A 103 6.41 31.54 18.76
C LYS A 103 4.94 31.09 18.85
N TRP A 104 4.27 30.90 17.71
CA TRP A 104 2.85 30.58 17.67
C TRP A 104 2.57 29.12 18.10
N ASP A 105 3.45 28.18 17.76
CA ASP A 105 3.37 26.80 18.27
C ASP A 105 3.60 26.76 19.79
N GLY A 106 4.48 27.61 20.33
CA GLY A 106 4.71 27.76 21.77
C GLY A 106 3.49 28.31 22.50
N GLU A 107 2.86 29.35 21.97
CA GLU A 107 1.61 29.89 22.51
C GLU A 107 0.48 28.84 22.46
N PHE A 108 0.38 28.07 21.38
CA PHE A 108 -0.56 26.96 21.30
C PHE A 108 -0.29 25.90 22.37
N LEU A 109 0.98 25.51 22.55
CA LEU A 109 1.39 24.54 23.56
C LEU A 109 1.03 24.99 24.98
N GLU A 110 1.25 26.27 25.30
CA GLU A 110 1.03 26.82 26.64
C GLU A 110 -0.46 27.01 26.97
N GLU A 111 -1.26 27.49 26.02
CA GLU A 111 -2.63 27.93 26.30
C GLU A 111 -3.72 26.95 25.84
N TYR A 112 -3.44 26.12 24.83
CA TYR A 112 -4.47 25.40 24.09
C TYR A 112 -4.25 23.90 23.98
N ALA A 113 -3.01 23.42 23.98
CA ALA A 113 -2.71 22.02 23.77
C ALA A 113 -3.25 21.14 24.90
N ASP A 114 -3.98 20.08 24.53
CA ASP A 114 -4.39 19.08 25.50
C ASP A 114 -3.21 18.16 25.90
N SER A 115 -3.38 17.40 26.99
CA SER A 115 -2.34 16.49 27.51
C SER A 115 -1.80 15.46 26.50
N ARG A 116 -2.53 15.15 25.43
CA ARG A 116 -2.11 14.22 24.37
C ARG A 116 -1.33 14.94 23.28
N GLN A 117 -1.56 16.24 23.11
CA GLN A 117 -0.90 17.09 22.12
C GLN A 117 0.42 17.68 22.64
N VAL A 118 0.56 17.87 23.97
CA VAL A 118 1.77 18.44 24.59
C VAL A 118 3.07 17.79 24.09
N PRO A 119 3.23 16.44 24.12
CA PRO A 119 4.49 15.83 23.67
C PRO A 119 4.80 16.08 22.19
N PHE A 120 3.76 16.16 21.36
CA PHE A 120 3.91 16.43 19.92
C PHE A 120 4.43 17.86 19.69
N TYR A 121 3.84 18.86 20.35
CA TYR A 121 4.27 20.25 20.19
C TYR A 121 5.63 20.52 20.82
N GLU A 122 5.97 19.89 21.95
CA GLU A 122 7.32 19.95 22.52
C GLU A 122 8.38 19.42 21.54
N GLU A 123 8.14 18.25 20.93
CA GLU A 123 9.04 17.69 19.92
C GLU A 123 9.10 18.54 18.65
N LYS A 124 7.96 19.06 18.20
CA LYS A 124 7.85 19.95 17.04
C LYS A 124 8.69 21.21 17.23
N ILE A 125 8.49 21.94 18.33
CA ILE A 125 9.22 23.16 18.65
C ILE A 125 10.73 22.87 18.78
N ALA A 126 11.11 21.82 19.52
CA ALA A 126 12.52 21.45 19.66
C ALA A 126 13.18 21.10 18.31
N THR A 127 12.41 20.59 17.35
CA THR A 127 12.88 20.34 15.98
C THR A 127 13.04 21.63 15.19
N LEU A 128 12.06 22.53 15.25
CA LEU A 128 12.13 23.86 14.62
C LEU A 128 13.30 24.69 15.15
N GLU A 129 13.57 24.65 16.46
CA GLU A 129 14.72 25.31 17.08
C GLU A 129 16.07 24.82 16.52
N LYS A 130 16.21 23.51 16.30
CA LYS A 130 17.41 22.95 15.65
C LYS A 130 17.52 23.40 14.19
N LEU A 131 16.38 23.49 13.50
CA LEU A 131 16.31 23.91 12.10
C LEU A 131 16.64 25.40 11.88
N LEU A 132 16.59 26.25 12.91
CA LEU A 132 17.02 27.65 12.79
C LEU A 132 18.45 27.78 12.25
N ASN A 133 19.35 26.86 12.62
CA ASN A 133 20.73 26.85 12.13
C ASN A 133 20.88 26.25 10.72
N GLN A 134 19.80 25.69 10.16
CA GLN A 134 19.76 25.02 8.87
C GLN A 134 18.60 25.53 7.99
N GLU A 135 18.16 26.78 8.21
CA GLU A 135 17.01 27.38 7.53
C GLU A 135 17.08 27.28 5.99
N PRO A 136 18.23 27.48 5.30
CA PRO A 136 18.31 27.29 3.85
C PRO A 136 18.04 25.85 3.40
N ALA A 137 18.48 24.86 4.18
CA ALA A 137 18.24 23.45 3.90
C ALA A 137 16.76 23.11 4.13
N PHE A 138 16.15 23.64 5.18
CA PHE A 138 14.72 23.51 5.45
C PHE A 138 13.86 24.11 4.34
N LYS A 139 14.19 25.32 3.86
CA LYS A 139 13.51 25.95 2.71
C LYS A 139 13.59 25.09 1.46
N THR A 140 14.77 24.50 1.22
CA THR A 140 14.97 23.59 0.08
C THR A 140 14.11 22.33 0.22
N TRP A 141 14.13 21.71 1.41
CA TRP A 141 13.29 20.54 1.70
C TRP A 141 11.80 20.82 1.49
N GLN A 142 11.29 21.93 2.03
CA GLN A 142 9.89 22.30 1.84
C GLN A 142 9.55 22.54 0.37
N ALA A 143 10.41 23.27 -0.37
CA ALA A 143 10.20 23.51 -1.79
C ALA A 143 10.17 22.23 -2.63
N ILE A 144 10.92 21.19 -2.24
CA ILE A 144 10.86 19.87 -2.88
C ILE A 144 9.54 19.18 -2.51
N ARG A 145 9.18 19.16 -1.22
CA ARG A 145 7.98 18.46 -0.73
C ARG A 145 6.69 19.04 -1.30
N SER A 146 6.63 20.36 -1.49
CA SER A 146 5.46 21.04 -2.06
C SER A 146 5.41 21.01 -3.59
N SER A 147 6.43 20.46 -4.26
CA SER A 147 6.47 20.46 -5.72
C SER A 147 5.60 19.33 -6.30
N ASN A 148 4.92 19.61 -7.41
CA ASN A 148 4.20 18.60 -8.18
C ASN A 148 5.12 17.96 -9.24
N ASP A 149 6.35 17.66 -8.84
CA ASP A 149 7.34 17.07 -9.74
C ASP A 149 7.16 15.55 -9.85
N SER A 150 7.74 14.96 -10.90
CA SER A 150 7.82 13.50 -10.99
C SER A 150 8.74 12.92 -9.93
N ASP A 151 8.50 11.66 -9.53
CA ASP A 151 9.34 10.95 -8.55
C ASP A 151 10.83 10.96 -8.92
N GLU A 152 11.17 10.87 -10.22
CA GLU A 152 12.57 10.94 -10.65
C GLU A 152 13.22 12.31 -10.37
N SER A 153 12.46 13.38 -10.55
CA SER A 153 12.91 14.74 -10.23
C SER A 153 13.03 14.94 -8.72
N LEU A 154 12.04 14.49 -7.95
CA LEU A 154 12.06 14.53 -6.48
C LEU A 154 13.27 13.80 -5.91
N VAL A 155 13.53 12.57 -6.37
CA VAL A 155 14.69 11.76 -5.96
C VAL A 155 15.99 12.53 -6.18
N LYS A 156 16.20 13.12 -7.37
CA LYS A 156 17.43 13.88 -7.67
C LYS A 156 17.61 15.07 -6.74
N LYS A 157 16.52 15.77 -6.40
CA LYS A 157 16.57 16.93 -5.49
C LYS A 157 16.83 16.52 -4.04
N TYR A 158 16.18 15.46 -3.55
CA TYR A 158 16.42 14.93 -2.21
C TYR A 158 17.83 14.35 -2.05
N GLU A 159 18.34 13.61 -3.04
CA GLU A 159 19.74 13.13 -3.03
C GLU A 159 20.74 14.29 -3.03
N ALA A 160 20.46 15.36 -3.78
CA ALA A 160 21.29 16.56 -3.76
C ALA A 160 21.27 17.23 -2.40
N LEU A 161 20.08 17.37 -1.78
CA LEU A 161 19.95 17.94 -0.43
C LEU A 161 20.77 17.15 0.59
N LEU A 162 20.66 15.82 0.63
CA LEU A 162 21.42 14.99 1.59
C LEU A 162 22.92 14.97 1.31
N ARG A 163 23.33 15.07 0.04
CA ARG A 163 24.75 15.18 -0.30
C ARG A 163 25.35 16.52 0.14
N ASP A 164 24.61 17.60 -0.06
CA ASP A 164 25.08 18.95 0.21
C ASP A 164 24.92 19.31 1.72
N GLN A 165 24.01 18.62 2.42
CA GLN A 165 23.71 18.77 3.85
C GLN A 165 23.56 17.40 4.55
N PRO A 166 24.66 16.64 4.76
CA PRO A 166 24.59 15.29 5.32
C PRO A 166 24.08 15.23 6.77
N ASP A 167 24.29 16.30 7.55
CA ASP A 167 23.85 16.44 8.94
C ASP A 167 22.51 17.19 9.06
N PHE A 168 21.69 17.16 8.01
CA PHE A 168 20.40 17.83 8.00
C PHE A 168 19.48 17.25 9.08
N VAL A 169 18.88 18.10 9.92
CA VAL A 169 18.05 17.69 11.07
C VAL A 169 16.90 16.77 10.66
N LEU A 170 16.32 16.98 9.47
CA LEU A 170 15.23 16.16 8.94
C LEU A 170 15.70 15.06 7.97
N LYS A 171 16.97 14.63 8.04
CA LYS A 171 17.52 13.56 7.19
C LYS A 171 16.61 12.33 7.13
N ASP A 172 16.15 11.82 8.27
CA ASP A 172 15.26 10.64 8.33
C ASP A 172 13.95 10.85 7.55
N LYS A 173 13.40 12.07 7.56
CA LYS A 173 12.20 12.40 6.76
C LYS A 173 12.53 12.43 5.26
N VAL A 174 13.67 12.97 4.88
CA VAL A 174 14.13 12.96 3.49
C VAL A 174 14.37 11.54 2.99
N GLU A 175 14.98 10.68 3.81
CA GLU A 175 15.21 9.27 3.49
C GLU A 175 13.90 8.49 3.38
N SER A 176 12.90 8.77 4.21
CA SER A 176 11.56 8.17 4.10
C SER A 176 10.90 8.56 2.76
N GLU A 177 10.92 9.85 2.41
CA GLU A 177 10.39 10.34 1.12
C GLU A 177 11.13 9.72 -0.08
N LEU A 178 12.46 9.58 0.00
CA LEU A 178 13.26 8.86 -0.99
C LEU A 178 12.85 7.39 -1.10
N GLY A 179 12.65 6.70 0.02
CA GLY A 179 12.19 5.32 0.07
C GLY A 179 10.88 5.12 -0.67
N HIS A 180 9.89 5.99 -0.41
CA HIS A 180 8.59 5.97 -1.08
C HIS A 180 8.68 6.31 -2.57
N ALA A 181 9.41 7.36 -2.94
CA ALA A 181 9.60 7.74 -4.34
C ALA A 181 10.29 6.63 -5.14
N TYR A 182 11.31 5.99 -4.56
CA TYR A 182 11.97 4.83 -5.17
C TYR A 182 11.03 3.63 -5.32
N GLY A 183 10.17 3.38 -4.34
CA GLY A 183 9.16 2.34 -4.41
C GLY A 183 8.18 2.56 -5.57
N ARG A 184 7.66 3.79 -5.73
CA ARG A 184 6.77 4.16 -6.84
C ARG A 184 7.44 4.05 -8.22
N MET A 185 8.76 4.23 -8.28
CA MET A 185 9.57 4.06 -9.48
C MET A 185 10.01 2.60 -9.73
N ASP A 186 9.56 1.63 -8.94
CA ASP A 186 9.97 0.22 -9.00
C ASP A 186 11.48 -0.01 -8.78
N LYS A 187 12.15 0.94 -8.10
CA LYS A 187 13.57 0.85 -7.71
C LYS A 187 13.68 0.28 -6.30
N LEU A 188 13.18 -0.93 -6.11
CA LEU A 188 12.98 -1.55 -4.80
C LEU A 188 14.27 -1.74 -3.99
N GLU A 189 15.41 -1.95 -4.65
CA GLU A 189 16.71 -1.97 -3.97
C GLU A 189 17.04 -0.64 -3.29
N LYS A 190 16.86 0.45 -4.02
CA LYS A 190 17.13 1.79 -3.50
C LYS A 190 16.11 2.20 -2.45
N SER A 191 14.85 1.79 -2.63
CA SER A 191 13.79 1.98 -1.64
C SER A 191 14.15 1.29 -0.32
N TYR A 192 14.55 0.02 -0.36
CA TYR A 192 15.01 -0.72 0.80
C TYR A 192 16.20 -0.06 1.49
N LEU A 193 17.22 0.36 0.72
CA LEU A 193 18.42 1.00 1.28
C LEU A 193 18.09 2.32 2.00
N ALA A 194 17.15 3.11 1.46
CA ALA A 194 16.73 4.37 2.09
C ALA A 194 15.95 4.16 3.40
N PHE A 195 15.14 3.10 3.50
CA PHE A 195 14.50 2.77 4.79
C PHE A 195 15.47 2.07 5.76
N GLN A 196 16.44 1.32 5.22
CA GLN A 196 17.46 0.65 6.02
C GLN A 196 18.37 1.67 6.72
N SER A 197 18.72 2.80 6.08
CA SER A 197 19.52 3.85 6.72
C SER A 197 18.81 4.39 7.96
N ILE A 198 17.52 4.68 7.88
CA ILE A 198 16.68 5.10 9.02
C ILE A 198 16.67 4.03 10.12
N ALA A 199 16.41 2.77 9.74
CA ALA A 199 16.35 1.66 10.69
C ALA A 199 17.71 1.36 11.36
N SER A 200 18.83 1.65 10.70
CA SER A 200 20.17 1.37 11.22
C SER A 200 20.57 2.29 12.39
N GLU A 201 20.03 3.51 12.43
CA GLU A 201 20.39 4.51 13.45
C GLU A 201 19.56 4.36 14.76
N GLY A 202 18.41 3.68 14.72
CA GLY A 202 17.50 3.58 15.89
C GLY A 202 16.68 2.28 15.99
N GLY A 203 16.94 1.31 15.12
CA GLY A 203 16.11 0.11 14.95
C GLY A 203 14.81 0.39 14.18
N GLU A 204 14.06 -0.67 13.89
CA GLU A 204 12.77 -0.61 13.16
C GLU A 204 11.73 0.29 13.85
N LYS A 205 11.91 0.63 15.14
CA LYS A 205 11.02 1.51 15.89
C LYS A 205 11.03 2.98 15.43
N LYS A 206 12.05 3.40 14.67
CA LYS A 206 12.10 4.74 14.07
C LYS A 206 11.21 4.87 12.82
N LEU A 207 10.87 3.75 12.17
CA LEU A 207 10.02 3.75 10.99
C LEU A 207 8.57 3.97 11.40
N SER A 208 7.84 4.80 10.65
CA SER A 208 6.38 4.84 10.77
C SER A 208 5.77 3.50 10.33
N SER A 209 4.49 3.26 10.68
CA SER A 209 3.80 2.05 10.22
C SER A 209 3.77 1.94 8.69
N THR A 210 3.65 3.06 7.98
CA THR A 210 3.70 3.11 6.52
C THR A 210 5.10 2.85 5.97
N ASP A 211 6.14 3.38 6.61
CA ASP A 211 7.53 3.13 6.21
C ASP A 211 7.92 1.67 6.45
N LEU A 212 7.45 1.08 7.55
CA LEU A 212 7.73 -0.32 7.89
C LEU A 212 7.12 -1.27 6.85
N VAL A 213 5.88 -1.03 6.42
CA VAL A 213 5.25 -1.83 5.35
C VAL A 213 6.05 -1.70 4.05
N ALA A 214 6.41 -0.48 3.64
CA ALA A 214 7.20 -0.25 2.43
C ALA A 214 8.59 -0.90 2.50
N TYR A 215 9.24 -0.82 3.66
CA TYR A 215 10.52 -1.46 3.96
C TYR A 215 10.44 -2.99 3.86
N GLU A 216 9.45 -3.60 4.51
CA GLU A 216 9.23 -5.04 4.49
C GLU A 216 8.89 -5.54 3.08
N ASP A 217 8.09 -4.80 2.32
CA ASP A 217 7.74 -5.12 0.94
C ASP A 217 8.98 -5.07 0.03
N ALA A 218 9.78 -4.00 0.12
CA ALA A 218 11.02 -3.86 -0.63
C ALA A 218 12.04 -4.96 -0.24
N HIS A 219 12.18 -5.25 1.06
CA HIS A 219 13.06 -6.32 1.55
C HIS A 219 12.64 -7.69 1.03
N ARG A 220 11.33 -8.00 1.11
CA ARG A 220 10.76 -9.26 0.64
C ARG A 220 10.99 -9.42 -0.85
N TYR A 221 10.79 -8.37 -1.65
CA TYR A 221 11.08 -8.39 -3.07
C TYR A 221 12.56 -8.69 -3.34
N LEU A 222 13.48 -7.97 -2.69
CA LEU A 222 14.93 -8.20 -2.87
C LEU A 222 15.36 -9.61 -2.52
N ARG A 223 14.83 -10.16 -1.42
CA ARG A 223 15.14 -11.53 -1.01
C ARG A 223 14.62 -12.54 -2.03
N MET A 224 13.42 -12.35 -2.56
CA MET A 224 12.85 -13.21 -3.61
C MET A 224 13.63 -13.10 -4.92
N THR A 225 14.02 -11.88 -5.33
CA THR A 225 14.65 -11.63 -6.63
C THR A 225 16.16 -11.81 -6.67
N GLY A 226 16.84 -11.76 -5.53
CA GLY A 226 18.28 -12.05 -5.42
C GLY A 226 18.54 -13.53 -5.16
N THR A 227 18.60 -13.91 -3.89
CA THR A 227 19.12 -15.20 -3.43
C THR A 227 18.29 -16.38 -3.95
N TRP A 228 16.96 -16.29 -3.87
CA TRP A 228 16.09 -17.39 -4.30
C TRP A 228 16.02 -17.55 -5.81
N ALA A 229 16.11 -16.45 -6.56
CA ALA A 229 16.21 -16.48 -8.01
C ALA A 229 17.42 -17.29 -8.46
N TRP A 230 18.57 -17.06 -7.82
CA TRP A 230 19.79 -17.80 -8.11
C TRP A 230 19.66 -19.30 -7.81
N PHE A 231 19.07 -19.67 -6.67
CA PHE A 231 18.78 -21.07 -6.36
C PHE A 231 17.84 -21.72 -7.37
N ALA A 232 16.78 -21.02 -7.78
CA ALA A 232 15.84 -21.52 -8.78
C ALA A 232 16.50 -21.71 -10.15
N TRP A 233 17.36 -20.77 -10.58
CA TRP A 233 18.16 -20.93 -11.79
C TRP A 233 19.13 -22.10 -11.70
N ALA A 234 19.90 -22.21 -10.62
CA ALA A 234 20.84 -23.32 -10.41
C ALA A 234 20.10 -24.67 -10.46
N PHE A 235 18.91 -24.74 -9.87
CA PHE A 235 18.07 -25.92 -9.88
C PHE A 235 17.57 -26.27 -11.29
N ILE A 236 17.06 -25.28 -12.05
CA ILE A 236 16.63 -25.47 -13.44
C ILE A 236 17.79 -25.94 -14.32
N VAL A 237 18.95 -25.29 -14.23
CA VAL A 237 20.16 -25.68 -14.98
C VAL A 237 20.55 -27.11 -14.64
N THR A 238 20.55 -27.48 -13.36
CA THR A 238 20.86 -28.85 -12.92
C THR A 238 19.88 -29.88 -13.49
N LEU A 239 18.57 -29.60 -13.46
CA LEU A 239 17.55 -30.47 -14.05
C LEU A 239 17.71 -30.60 -15.57
N TRP A 240 18.00 -29.52 -16.27
CA TRP A 240 18.26 -29.53 -17.71
C TRP A 240 19.52 -30.33 -18.06
N THR A 241 20.63 -30.06 -17.38
CA THR A 241 21.88 -30.79 -17.57
C THR A 241 21.69 -32.28 -17.30
N GLY A 242 20.97 -32.64 -16.22
CA GLY A 242 20.62 -34.03 -15.92
C GLY A 242 19.87 -34.70 -17.07
N VAL A 243 18.82 -34.06 -17.60
CA VAL A 243 18.04 -34.59 -18.73
C VAL A 243 18.88 -34.68 -20.01
N LEU A 244 19.70 -33.68 -20.32
CA LEU A 244 20.57 -33.70 -21.49
C LEU A 244 21.64 -34.80 -21.39
N LEU A 245 22.23 -35.03 -20.22
CA LEU A 245 23.18 -36.11 -20.01
C LEU A 245 22.59 -37.51 -20.23
N MET A 246 21.27 -37.67 -20.16
CA MET A 246 20.57 -38.91 -20.54
C MET A 246 20.51 -39.15 -22.06
N LYS A 247 21.10 -38.25 -22.86
CA LYS A 247 21.24 -38.31 -24.33
C LYS A 247 19.90 -38.55 -25.07
N PRO A 248 18.84 -37.79 -24.77
CA PRO A 248 17.51 -38.01 -25.36
C PRO A 248 17.48 -37.86 -26.89
N TRP A 249 18.41 -37.09 -27.47
CA TRP A 249 18.53 -36.87 -28.92
C TRP A 249 18.80 -38.14 -29.73
N LYS A 250 19.43 -39.16 -29.15
CA LYS A 250 19.68 -40.44 -29.84
C LYS A 250 18.41 -41.16 -30.30
N ARG A 251 17.24 -40.79 -29.74
CA ARG A 251 15.94 -41.44 -30.00
C ARG A 251 14.86 -40.49 -30.49
N LEU A 252 15.20 -39.24 -30.78
CA LEU A 252 14.26 -38.29 -31.36
C LEU A 252 14.08 -38.65 -32.85
N ALA A 253 13.14 -39.54 -33.12
CA ALA A 253 12.71 -39.81 -34.49
C ALA A 253 11.99 -38.59 -35.06
N TRP A 254 12.18 -38.31 -36.36
CA TRP A 254 11.55 -37.18 -37.05
C TRP A 254 10.01 -37.12 -36.87
N ALA A 255 9.36 -38.29 -36.82
CA ALA A 255 7.93 -38.40 -36.53
C ALA A 255 7.53 -37.93 -35.11
N SER A 256 8.42 -38.08 -34.13
CA SER A 256 8.22 -37.57 -32.76
C SER A 256 8.44 -36.06 -32.70
N SER A 257 9.35 -35.50 -33.51
CA SER A 257 9.54 -34.06 -33.65
C SER A 257 8.29 -33.37 -34.21
N LYS A 258 7.60 -33.99 -35.17
CA LYS A 258 6.33 -33.46 -35.72
C LYS A 258 5.22 -33.40 -34.66
N LYS A 259 5.06 -34.45 -33.84
CA LYS A 259 4.11 -34.44 -32.71
C LYS A 259 4.48 -33.38 -31.67
N PHE A 260 5.78 -33.15 -31.49
CA PHE A 260 6.29 -32.11 -30.61
C PHE A 260 6.06 -30.68 -31.16
N ILE A 261 5.96 -30.45 -32.46
CA ILE A 261 5.58 -29.13 -32.99
C ILE A 261 4.06 -28.89 -32.86
N LEU A 262 3.26 -29.96 -33.01
CA LEU A 262 1.81 -29.88 -32.87
C LEU A 262 1.38 -29.46 -31.45
N LEU A 263 2.03 -29.99 -30.41
CA LEU A 263 1.63 -29.76 -29.01
C LEU A 263 1.76 -28.28 -28.57
N PRO A 264 2.89 -27.58 -28.83
CA PRO A 264 3.04 -26.14 -28.61
C PRO A 264 2.06 -25.31 -29.42
N VAL A 265 1.80 -25.67 -30.68
CA VAL A 265 0.81 -24.95 -31.50
C VAL A 265 -0.58 -25.08 -30.88
N LEU A 266 -0.97 -26.28 -30.46
CA LEU A 266 -2.26 -26.53 -29.82
C LEU A 266 -2.37 -25.83 -28.45
N TRP A 267 -1.27 -25.79 -27.69
CA TRP A 267 -1.16 -25.04 -26.43
C TRP A 267 -1.28 -23.52 -26.62
N VAL A 268 -0.59 -22.97 -27.63
CA VAL A 268 -0.68 -21.54 -27.98
C VAL A 268 -2.10 -21.19 -28.42
N LEU A 269 -2.72 -22.02 -29.27
CA LEU A 269 -4.11 -21.82 -29.71
C LEU A 269 -5.10 -21.89 -28.54
N MET A 270 -4.92 -22.84 -27.61
CA MET A 270 -5.73 -22.93 -26.39
C MET A 270 -5.55 -21.68 -25.51
N THR A 271 -4.31 -21.21 -25.35
CA THR A 271 -4.01 -19.99 -24.58
C THR A 271 -4.69 -18.77 -25.20
N ILE A 272 -4.60 -18.62 -26.53
CA ILE A 272 -5.27 -17.53 -27.28
C ILE A 272 -6.79 -17.61 -27.10
N ALA A 273 -7.38 -18.81 -27.17
CA ALA A 273 -8.81 -19.01 -26.97
C ALA A 273 -9.28 -18.67 -25.55
N CYS A 274 -8.38 -18.72 -24.55
CA CYS A 274 -8.68 -18.31 -23.17
C CYS A 274 -8.55 -16.80 -22.90
N ILE A 275 -7.96 -16.01 -23.82
CA ILE A 275 -7.78 -14.55 -23.66
C ILE A 275 -9.09 -13.81 -23.32
N PRO A 276 -10.25 -14.07 -23.98
CA PRO A 276 -11.50 -13.41 -23.64
C PRO A 276 -11.96 -13.66 -22.19
N PHE A 277 -11.57 -14.79 -21.61
CA PHE A 277 -11.91 -15.16 -20.22
C PHE A 277 -11.05 -14.41 -19.19
N TYR A 278 -9.82 -14.03 -19.56
CA TYR A 278 -8.99 -13.17 -18.74
C TYR A 278 -9.46 -11.71 -18.80
N TYR A 279 -9.84 -11.22 -19.98
CA TYR A 279 -10.44 -9.89 -20.14
C TYR A 279 -11.79 -9.72 -19.43
N SER A 280 -12.60 -10.78 -19.30
CA SER A 280 -13.86 -10.70 -18.55
C SER A 280 -13.65 -10.63 -17.03
N MET A 281 -12.45 -10.91 -16.52
CA MET A 281 -12.13 -10.64 -15.12
C MET A 281 -11.95 -9.13 -14.86
N ASP A 282 -11.43 -8.37 -15.84
CA ASP A 282 -11.28 -6.91 -15.74
C ASP A 282 -12.63 -6.18 -15.61
N THR A 283 -13.71 -6.73 -16.16
CA THR A 283 -15.04 -6.07 -16.18
C THR A 283 -15.87 -6.28 -14.92
N THR A 284 -15.40 -7.10 -13.97
CA THR A 284 -16.13 -7.42 -12.73
C THR A 284 -15.76 -6.56 -11.52
N ALA A 285 -15.14 -5.39 -11.75
CA ALA A 285 -14.68 -4.47 -10.70
C ALA A 285 -13.67 -5.09 -9.72
N TYR A 286 -12.87 -6.05 -10.20
CA TYR A 286 -11.75 -6.59 -9.43
C TYR A 286 -10.57 -5.60 -9.45
N PRO A 287 -9.88 -5.38 -8.33
CA PRO A 287 -8.78 -4.40 -8.24
C PRO A 287 -7.48 -4.85 -8.92
N ILE A 288 -7.44 -6.02 -9.57
CA ILE A 288 -6.21 -6.63 -10.07
C ILE A 288 -6.27 -6.75 -11.58
N GLN A 289 -5.58 -5.86 -12.28
CA GLN A 289 -5.29 -6.00 -13.70
C GLN A 289 -4.07 -6.91 -13.84
N ILE A 290 -4.26 -8.15 -14.30
CA ILE A 290 -3.13 -9.01 -14.67
C ILE A 290 -2.68 -8.58 -16.06
N PRO A 291 -1.45 -8.06 -16.25
CA PRO A 291 -1.00 -7.66 -17.57
C PRO A 291 -1.07 -8.83 -18.55
N ILE A 292 -1.55 -8.57 -19.77
CA ILE A 292 -1.64 -9.60 -20.83
C ILE A 292 -0.27 -10.24 -21.11
N THR A 293 0.80 -9.45 -20.97
CA THR A 293 2.19 -9.90 -21.04
C THR A 293 2.49 -11.01 -20.04
N THR A 294 2.01 -10.91 -18.81
CA THR A 294 2.14 -11.92 -17.75
C THR A 294 1.51 -13.26 -18.17
N VAL A 295 0.34 -13.23 -18.80
CA VAL A 295 -0.35 -14.44 -19.30
C VAL A 295 0.45 -15.11 -20.43
N PHE A 296 0.94 -14.33 -21.40
CA PHE A 296 1.71 -14.88 -22.51
C PHE A 296 3.06 -15.45 -22.07
N VAL A 297 3.72 -14.80 -21.12
CA VAL A 297 4.98 -15.32 -20.56
C VAL A 297 4.72 -16.60 -19.78
N ALA A 298 3.68 -16.66 -18.94
CA ALA A 298 3.30 -17.91 -18.25
C ALA A 298 2.97 -19.05 -19.23
N ALA A 299 2.31 -18.74 -20.34
CA ALA A 299 2.03 -19.71 -21.39
C ALA A 299 3.30 -20.19 -22.10
N GLY A 300 4.25 -19.29 -22.39
CA GLY A 300 5.55 -19.63 -22.97
C GLY A 300 6.40 -20.50 -22.04
N LEU A 301 6.36 -20.24 -20.74
CA LEU A 301 7.06 -21.02 -19.73
C LEU A 301 6.54 -22.47 -19.62
N ASN A 302 5.23 -22.68 -19.81
CA ASN A 302 4.66 -24.02 -19.90
C ASN A 302 5.22 -24.83 -21.09
N LEU A 303 5.57 -24.18 -22.20
CA LEU A 303 6.22 -24.86 -23.33
C LEU A 303 7.60 -25.41 -22.97
N ILE A 304 8.35 -24.70 -22.12
CA ILE A 304 9.66 -25.14 -21.61
C ILE A 304 9.50 -26.42 -20.78
N VAL A 305 8.50 -26.47 -19.90
CA VAL A 305 8.18 -27.66 -19.09
C VAL A 305 7.75 -28.82 -19.97
N LEU A 306 6.87 -28.58 -20.95
CA LEU A 306 6.40 -29.63 -21.88
C LEU A 306 7.53 -30.20 -22.72
N PHE A 307 8.46 -29.35 -23.18
CA PHE A 307 9.64 -29.79 -23.91
C PHE A 307 10.58 -30.62 -23.02
N TRP A 308 10.82 -30.14 -21.80
CA TRP A 308 11.64 -30.83 -20.82
C TRP A 308 11.09 -32.23 -20.50
N LEU A 309 9.77 -32.35 -20.31
CA LEU A 309 9.06 -33.62 -20.11
C LEU A 309 9.25 -34.60 -21.27
N LEU A 310 9.15 -34.10 -22.51
CA LEU A 310 9.36 -34.91 -23.70
C LEU A 310 10.80 -35.44 -23.74
N LEU A 311 11.80 -34.61 -23.42
CA LEU A 311 13.18 -35.04 -23.35
C LEU A 311 13.42 -36.08 -22.24
N LEU A 312 12.85 -35.84 -21.05
CA LEU A 312 12.95 -36.76 -19.92
C LEU A 312 12.45 -38.15 -20.29
N THR A 313 11.26 -38.26 -20.88
CA THR A 313 10.64 -39.56 -21.23
C THR A 313 11.39 -40.32 -22.32
N ARG A 314 12.29 -39.67 -23.06
CA ARG A 314 13.07 -40.26 -24.17
C ARG A 314 14.51 -40.61 -23.80
N GLY A 315 14.95 -40.29 -22.59
CA GLY A 315 16.30 -40.58 -22.10
C GLY A 315 16.65 -42.08 -22.12
N GLU A 316 17.90 -42.39 -22.45
CA GLU A 316 18.39 -43.78 -22.55
C GLU A 316 18.31 -44.52 -21.19
N PHE A 317 18.56 -43.79 -20.10
CA PHE A 317 18.52 -44.25 -18.72
C PHE A 317 17.17 -44.88 -18.31
N TRP A 318 16.05 -44.29 -18.72
CA TRP A 318 14.73 -44.74 -18.30
C TRP A 318 14.28 -46.05 -18.96
N ARG A 319 14.98 -46.50 -20.01
CA ARG A 319 14.70 -47.79 -20.66
C ARG A 319 14.92 -48.97 -19.73
N THR A 320 15.93 -48.90 -18.88
CA THR A 320 16.25 -49.99 -17.95
C THR A 320 15.43 -49.92 -16.66
N ARG A 321 14.70 -48.81 -16.44
CA ARG A 321 13.96 -48.52 -15.19
C ARG A 321 12.63 -47.79 -15.45
N PRO A 322 11.67 -48.40 -16.17
CA PRO A 322 10.41 -47.75 -16.53
C PRO A 322 9.52 -47.43 -15.31
N TRP A 323 9.60 -48.24 -14.24
CA TRP A 323 8.88 -47.98 -13.00
C TRP A 323 9.39 -46.72 -12.29
N ALA A 324 10.71 -46.54 -12.24
CA ALA A 324 11.32 -45.32 -11.70
C ALA A 324 10.90 -44.08 -12.50
N LEU A 325 10.78 -44.17 -13.83
CA LEU A 325 10.27 -43.06 -14.64
C LEU A 325 8.84 -42.67 -14.24
N ARG A 326 7.95 -43.65 -14.03
CA ARG A 326 6.54 -43.36 -13.65
C ARG A 326 6.42 -42.65 -12.30
N LEU A 327 7.32 -42.92 -11.36
CA LEU A 327 7.35 -42.27 -10.05
C LEU A 327 8.10 -40.94 -10.07
N CYS A 328 9.25 -40.88 -10.74
CA CYS A 328 10.07 -39.67 -10.77
C CYS A 328 9.55 -38.61 -11.74
N SER A 329 8.87 -38.99 -12.83
CA SER A 329 8.35 -38.05 -13.83
C SER A 329 7.37 -37.02 -13.24
N PRO A 330 6.32 -37.42 -12.49
CA PRO A 330 5.40 -36.46 -11.87
C PRO A 330 6.12 -35.51 -10.90
N VAL A 331 7.02 -36.06 -10.08
CA VAL A 331 7.79 -35.28 -9.10
C VAL A 331 8.70 -34.27 -9.78
N LEU A 332 9.50 -34.70 -10.76
CA LEU A 332 10.40 -33.81 -11.47
C LEU A 332 9.65 -32.78 -12.32
N THR A 333 8.50 -33.13 -12.88
CA THR A 333 7.61 -32.18 -13.58
C THR A 333 7.12 -31.11 -12.63
N LEU A 334 6.61 -31.51 -11.46
CA LEU A 334 6.15 -30.57 -10.44
C LEU A 334 7.29 -29.63 -10.02
N LEU A 335 8.48 -30.18 -9.72
CA LEU A 335 9.65 -29.40 -9.34
C LEU A 335 10.06 -28.41 -10.44
N MET A 336 10.06 -28.84 -11.69
CA MET A 336 10.38 -28.01 -12.85
C MET A 336 9.34 -26.89 -13.05
N THR A 337 8.05 -27.23 -12.99
CA THR A 337 6.96 -26.24 -13.10
C THR A 337 7.03 -25.22 -11.97
N VAL A 338 7.22 -25.67 -10.73
CA VAL A 338 7.35 -24.78 -9.57
C VAL A 338 8.56 -23.87 -9.70
N ALA A 339 9.72 -24.39 -10.11
CA ALA A 339 10.93 -23.58 -10.27
C ALA A 339 10.78 -22.52 -11.38
N VAL A 340 10.19 -22.91 -12.52
CA VAL A 340 9.93 -22.02 -13.64
C VAL A 340 8.90 -20.94 -13.26
N PHE A 341 7.82 -21.33 -12.57
CA PHE A 341 6.80 -20.40 -12.08
C PHE A 341 7.36 -19.47 -10.99
N TYR A 342 8.25 -19.97 -10.15
CA TYR A 342 8.93 -19.15 -9.15
C TYR A 342 9.84 -18.11 -9.80
N LEU A 343 10.65 -18.49 -10.81
CA LEU A 343 11.44 -17.52 -11.57
C LEU A 343 10.55 -16.50 -12.27
N PHE A 344 9.39 -16.93 -12.80
CA PHE A 344 8.45 -16.02 -13.42
C PHE A 344 7.95 -14.94 -12.46
N VAL A 345 7.48 -15.37 -11.29
CA VAL A 345 7.08 -14.48 -10.21
C VAL A 345 8.22 -13.52 -9.89
N VAL A 346 9.42 -14.04 -9.66
CA VAL A 346 10.60 -13.23 -9.32
C VAL A 346 10.97 -12.17 -10.36
N TYR A 347 10.86 -12.46 -11.66
CA TYR A 347 11.24 -11.51 -12.71
C TYR A 347 10.11 -10.57 -13.16
N GLN A 348 8.91 -10.74 -12.61
CA GLN A 348 7.84 -9.77 -12.79
C GLN A 348 7.97 -8.67 -11.72
N PRO A 349 7.90 -7.38 -12.10
CA PRO A 349 7.87 -6.26 -11.14
C PRO A 349 6.83 -6.45 -10.03
N GLN A 350 5.68 -7.03 -10.40
CA GLN A 350 4.57 -7.31 -9.48
C GLN A 350 4.58 -8.75 -8.93
N GLY A 351 5.68 -9.47 -9.05
CA GLY A 351 5.83 -10.88 -8.68
C GLY A 351 5.26 -11.24 -7.31
N PRO A 352 5.79 -10.65 -6.22
CA PRO A 352 5.31 -10.93 -4.87
C PRO A 352 3.81 -10.65 -4.71
N TYR A 353 3.31 -9.60 -5.35
CA TYR A 353 1.88 -9.27 -5.34
C TYR A 353 1.04 -10.33 -6.07
N ILE A 354 1.52 -10.85 -7.20
CA ILE A 354 0.88 -11.96 -7.92
C ILE A 354 0.79 -13.20 -7.02
N THR A 355 1.84 -13.53 -6.25
CA THR A 355 1.80 -14.69 -5.34
C THR A 355 0.81 -14.53 -4.19
N ASP A 356 0.76 -13.35 -3.58
CA ASP A 356 -0.16 -13.07 -2.47
C ASP A 356 -1.62 -13.13 -2.95
N VAL A 357 -1.91 -12.47 -4.07
CA VAL A 357 -3.23 -12.48 -4.70
C VAL A 357 -3.64 -13.88 -5.12
N PHE A 358 -2.71 -14.65 -5.72
CA PHE A 358 -3.01 -16.01 -6.14
C PHE A 358 -3.32 -16.91 -4.95
N ALA A 359 -2.59 -16.78 -3.84
CA ALA A 359 -2.87 -17.53 -2.61
C ALA A 359 -4.26 -17.19 -2.03
N VAL A 360 -4.61 -15.90 -1.99
CA VAL A 360 -5.94 -15.44 -1.56
C VAL A 360 -7.03 -15.98 -2.48
N LYS A 361 -6.81 -15.95 -3.81
CA LYS A 361 -7.77 -16.46 -4.79
C LYS A 361 -7.94 -17.97 -4.73
N LEU A 362 -6.84 -18.71 -4.55
CA LEU A 362 -6.86 -20.15 -4.36
C LEU A 362 -7.70 -20.49 -3.13
N HIS A 363 -7.53 -19.74 -2.03
CA HIS A 363 -8.36 -19.89 -0.84
C HIS A 363 -9.84 -19.61 -1.13
N TYR A 364 -10.15 -18.51 -1.81
CA TYR A 364 -11.51 -18.17 -2.21
C TYR A 364 -12.16 -19.27 -3.07
N TRP A 365 -11.48 -19.71 -4.13
CA TRP A 365 -11.96 -20.80 -5.00
C TRP A 365 -12.09 -22.13 -4.25
N SER A 366 -11.18 -22.44 -3.34
CA SER A 366 -11.29 -23.62 -2.49
C SER A 366 -12.52 -23.57 -1.58
N GLY A 367 -12.87 -22.38 -1.08
CA GLY A 367 -14.08 -22.13 -0.31
C GLY A 367 -15.34 -22.25 -1.17
N GLU A 368 -15.31 -21.71 -2.38
CA GLU A 368 -16.46 -21.78 -3.29
C GLU A 368 -16.70 -23.19 -3.84
N LEU A 369 -15.66 -23.96 -4.14
CA LEU A 369 -15.75 -25.38 -4.48
C LEU A 369 -16.30 -26.20 -3.32
N ARG A 370 -15.87 -25.90 -2.08
CA ARG A 370 -16.40 -26.53 -0.86
C ARG A 370 -17.87 -26.19 -0.64
N ASN A 371 -18.27 -24.95 -0.88
CA ASN A 371 -19.67 -24.49 -0.76
C ASN A 371 -20.57 -25.06 -1.87
N ARG A 372 -20.02 -25.39 -3.04
CA ARG A 372 -20.73 -26.05 -4.16
C ARG A 372 -20.76 -27.58 -4.05
N GLY A 373 -20.29 -28.15 -2.94
CA GLY A 373 -20.29 -29.61 -2.72
C GLY A 373 -19.27 -30.40 -3.56
N LEU A 374 -18.39 -29.71 -4.28
CA LEU A 374 -17.31 -30.31 -5.06
C LEU A 374 -16.06 -30.40 -4.18
N SER A 375 -16.06 -31.33 -3.22
CA SER A 375 -14.82 -31.72 -2.56
C SER A 375 -13.94 -32.41 -3.60
N LEU A 376 -12.76 -31.87 -3.89
CA LEU A 376 -11.67 -32.67 -4.44
C LEU A 376 -11.41 -33.79 -3.44
N ALA A 377 -11.94 -34.97 -3.74
CA ALA A 377 -11.64 -36.18 -2.99
C ALA A 377 -10.14 -36.42 -3.11
N ILE A 378 -9.38 -36.00 -2.10
CA ILE A 378 -8.05 -36.53 -1.87
C ILE A 378 -8.29 -37.98 -1.49
N PRO A 379 -7.88 -38.97 -2.32
CA PRO A 379 -8.05 -40.37 -1.97
C PRO A 379 -7.28 -40.65 -0.66
N GLY A 380 -7.89 -41.49 0.17
CA GLY A 380 -7.58 -41.72 1.57
C GLY A 380 -6.11 -41.92 1.94
N ARG A 381 -5.86 -41.59 3.21
CA ARG A 381 -4.74 -42.07 4.04
C ARG A 381 -4.45 -43.55 3.86
#